data_AF-B3SER1-F1
#
_entry.id   AF-B3SER1-F1
#
_cell.length_a   1.000
_cell.length_b   1.000
_cell.length_c   1.000
_cell.angle_alpha   90.00
_cell.angle_beta   90.00
_cell.angle_gamma   90.00
#
_symmetry.space_group_name_H-M   'P 1'
#
loop_
_entity.id
_entity.type
_entity.pdbx_description
1 polymer ?
#
loop_
_entity_poly.entity_id
_entity_poly.type
_entity_poly.pdbx_seq_one_letter_code
_entity_poly.pdbx_strand_id
1 'polypeptide(L)'
;MREKVYKNSNIKSSKFSTDYYCVIDFEATCEEVNPRKYKHEIIEFPALMVNARTLAVESQFHFYCRPVMNPKLSSFCTKLTGIDQVR
;
A
#
# COMPACT_ATOMS: atom_id res chain seq x y z
N MET A 1 -17.90 5.70 52.11
CA MET A 1 -18.08 6.99 51.41
C MET A 1 -17.96 6.70 49.92
N ARG A 2 -19.04 6.81 49.15
CA ARG A 2 -19.07 6.50 47.70
C ARG A 2 -18.77 7.78 46.92
N GLU A 3 -17.64 7.84 46.22
CA GLU A 3 -17.40 8.90 45.24
C GLU A 3 -18.11 8.57 43.93
N LYS A 4 -19.09 9.42 43.59
CA LYS A 4 -19.83 9.37 42.33
C LYS A 4 -18.98 10.01 41.24
N VAL A 5 -18.30 9.19 40.43
CA VAL A 5 -17.74 9.64 39.16
C VAL A 5 -18.92 9.88 38.19
N TYR A 6 -19.18 11.15 37.89
CA TYR A 6 -20.16 11.58 36.89
C TYR A 6 -19.75 11.04 35.51
N LYS A 7 -20.46 10.02 35.00
CA LYS A 7 -20.39 9.63 33.59
C LYS A 7 -21.25 10.60 32.80
N ASN A 8 -20.63 11.58 32.15
CA ASN A 8 -21.35 12.45 31.23
C ASN A 8 -21.63 11.66 29.93
N SER A 9 -22.91 11.46 29.66
CA SER A 9 -23.46 10.78 28.49
C SER A 9 -23.42 11.68 27.25
N ASN A 10 -23.09 11.08 26.09
CA ASN A 10 -23.21 11.58 24.70
C ASN A 10 -21.91 11.88 23.93
N ILE A 11 -20.96 10.94 23.92
CA ILE A 11 -20.09 10.79 22.76
C ILE A 11 -20.54 9.52 22.03
N LYS A 12 -21.44 9.67 21.05
CA LYS A 12 -21.60 8.65 20.01
C LYS A 12 -20.34 8.74 19.14
N SER A 13 -19.22 8.20 19.62
CA SER A 13 -18.13 7.89 18.72
C SER A 13 -18.65 6.77 17.85
N SER A 14 -19.08 7.07 16.63
CA SER A 14 -19.13 6.06 15.58
C SER A 14 -17.67 5.65 15.32
N LYS A 15 -17.13 4.85 16.24
CA LYS A 15 -15.78 4.36 16.21
C LYS A 15 -15.79 3.28 15.15
N PHE A 16 -15.46 3.63 13.92
CA PHE A 16 -15.21 2.65 12.88
C PHE A 16 -14.06 1.77 13.39
N SER A 17 -14.38 0.60 13.94
CA SER A 17 -13.38 -0.40 14.29
C SER A 17 -13.13 -1.22 13.04
N THR A 18 -12.11 -0.83 12.28
CA THR A 18 -11.59 -1.68 11.22
C THR A 18 -11.00 -2.94 11.87
N ASP A 19 -11.32 -4.13 11.35
CA ASP A 19 -10.71 -5.38 11.80
C ASP A 19 -9.32 -5.60 11.18
N TYR A 20 -9.15 -5.12 9.93
CA TYR A 20 -7.93 -5.30 9.14
C TYR A 20 -7.59 -4.10 8.28
N TYR A 21 -6.29 -3.77 8.21
CA TYR A 21 -5.75 -2.87 7.20
C TYR A 21 -5.19 -3.69 6.03
N CYS A 22 -5.53 -3.30 4.81
CA CYS A 22 -4.85 -3.77 3.61
C CYS A 22 -3.83 -2.71 3.20
N VAL A 23 -2.54 -2.98 3.42
CA VAL A 23 -1.44 -2.08 3.06
C VAL A 23 -0.94 -2.50 1.67
N ILE A 24 -0.94 -1.56 0.73
CA ILE A 24 -0.55 -1.79 -0.67
C ILE A 24 0.55 -0.78 -1.02
N ASP A 25 1.59 -1.24 -1.70
CA ASP A 25 2.69 -0.40 -2.16
C ASP A 25 3.05 -0.73 -3.62
N PHE A 26 2.51 0.05 -4.57
CA PHE A 26 2.74 -0.25 -5.98
C PHE A 26 4.08 0.30 -6.45
N GLU A 27 4.85 -0.54 -7.14
CA GLU A 27 5.89 -0.06 -8.03
C GLU A 27 5.33 0.12 -9.44
N ALA A 28 5.85 1.12 -10.15
CA ALA A 28 5.40 1.45 -11.49
C ALA A 28 6.56 1.74 -12.45
N THR A 29 6.31 1.55 -13.75
CA THR A 29 7.23 2.01 -14.80
C THR A 29 7.53 3.50 -14.61
N CYS A 30 8.78 3.93 -14.82
CA CYS A 30 9.16 5.34 -14.67
C CYS A 30 10.41 5.69 -15.50
N GLU A 31 10.69 6.99 -15.60
CA GLU A 31 11.86 7.56 -16.27
C GLU A 31 12.57 8.53 -15.32
N GLU A 32 13.88 8.72 -15.48
CA GLU A 32 14.69 9.60 -14.63
C GLU A 32 14.20 11.05 -14.68
N VAL A 33 14.00 11.56 -15.89
CA VAL A 33 13.21 12.76 -16.13
C VAL A 33 11.76 12.27 -16.11
N ASN A 34 10.98 12.68 -15.12
CA ASN A 34 9.58 12.27 -14.96
C ASN A 34 8.63 13.27 -15.65
N PRO A 35 8.38 13.20 -16.98
CA PRO A 35 7.50 14.13 -17.65
C PRO A 35 6.06 13.87 -17.21
N ARG A 36 5.29 14.95 -17.03
CA ARG A 36 3.87 14.87 -16.65
C ARG A 36 2.98 13.99 -17.54
N LYS A 37 3.43 13.71 -18.77
CA LYS A 37 2.70 12.89 -19.75
C LYS A 37 3.13 11.42 -19.76
N TYR A 38 4.12 11.04 -18.95
CA TYR A 38 4.52 9.64 -18.83
C TYR A 38 3.34 8.82 -18.31
N LYS A 39 3.06 7.69 -18.99
CA LYS A 39 1.99 6.79 -18.59
C LYS A 39 2.59 5.66 -17.77
N HIS A 40 2.58 5.84 -16.46
CA HIS A 40 3.00 4.83 -15.49
C HIS A 40 2.08 3.60 -15.57
N GLU A 41 2.68 2.42 -15.49
CA GLU A 41 2.01 1.13 -15.41
C GLU A 41 2.50 0.41 -14.17
N ILE A 42 1.60 -0.22 -13.39
CA ILE A 42 1.99 -1.03 -12.24
C ILE A 42 2.86 -2.20 -12.73
N ILE A 43 4.01 -2.40 -12.11
CA ILE A 43 4.95 -3.50 -12.40
C ILE A 43 5.19 -4.42 -11.21
N GLU A 44 4.79 -4.02 -10.01
CA GLU A 44 4.76 -4.85 -8.80
C GLU A 44 3.52 -4.52 -7.97
N PHE A 45 2.87 -5.55 -7.44
CA PHE A 45 1.67 -5.42 -6.61
C PHE A 45 1.81 -6.24 -5.31
N PRO A 46 2.54 -5.73 -4.32
CA PRO A 46 2.53 -6.27 -2.97
C PRO A 46 1.31 -5.75 -2.18
N ALA A 47 0.72 -6.62 -1.37
CA ALA A 47 -0.28 -6.26 -0.38
C ALA A 47 -0.09 -7.05 0.92
N LEU A 48 -0.29 -6.39 2.06
CA LEU A 48 -0.24 -7.00 3.40
C LEU A 48 -1.58 -6.81 4.10
N MET A 49 -2.13 -7.89 4.62
CA MET A 49 -3.29 -7.84 5.51
C MET A 49 -2.82 -7.75 6.96
N VAL A 50 -3.09 -6.63 7.63
CA VAL A 50 -2.64 -6.34 8.99
C VAL A 50 -3.84 -6.34 9.93
N ASN A 51 -3.82 -7.16 10.97
CA ASN A 51 -4.87 -7.18 11.99
C ASN A 51 -4.83 -5.90 12.82
N ALA A 52 -5.94 -5.17 12.87
CA ALA A 52 -6.00 -3.86 13.51
C ALA A 52 -5.91 -3.89 15.05
N ARG A 53 -6.15 -5.06 15.67
CA ARG A 53 -6.04 -5.26 17.12
C ARG A 53 -4.63 -5.61 17.54
N THR A 54 -3.96 -6.49 16.80
CA THR A 54 -2.64 -7.03 17.16
C THR A 54 -1.49 -6.34 16.45
N LEU A 55 -1.78 -5.60 15.37
CA LEU A 55 -0.80 -5.01 14.44
C LEU A 55 0.10 -6.06 13.75
N ALA A 56 -0.30 -7.33 13.78
CA ALA A 56 0.41 -8.40 13.11
C ALA A 56 0.00 -8.50 11.63
N VAL A 57 0.97 -8.83 10.76
CA VAL A 57 0.71 -9.22 9.38
C VAL A 57 0.20 -10.66 9.38
N GLU A 58 -1.03 -10.87 8.92
CA GLU A 58 -1.68 -12.19 8.89
C GLU A 58 -1.64 -12.85 7.51
N SER A 59 -1.50 -12.07 6.44
CA SER A 59 -1.29 -12.60 5.10
C SER A 59 -0.55 -11.61 4.21
N GLN A 60 0.04 -12.13 3.14
CA GLN A 60 0.80 -11.38 2.15
C GLN A 60 0.42 -11.83 0.76
N PHE A 61 0.36 -10.89 -0.17
CA PHE A 61 0.18 -11.10 -1.59
C PHE A 61 1.30 -10.37 -2.31
N HIS A 62 1.92 -11.01 -3.30
CA HIS A 62 3.03 -10.41 -4.05
C HIS A 62 3.05 -10.97 -5.47
N PHE A 63 2.92 -10.08 -6.45
CA PHE A 63 2.99 -10.43 -7.87
C PHE A 63 3.65 -9.32 -8.67
N TYR A 64 4.41 -9.72 -9.69
CA TYR A 64 4.88 -8.82 -10.74
C TYR A 64 3.83 -8.68 -11.85
N CYS A 65 3.76 -7.48 -12.42
CA CYS A 65 2.87 -7.13 -13.52
C CYS A 65 3.68 -6.82 -14.77
N ARG A 66 3.29 -7.37 -15.92
CA ARG A 66 3.96 -7.08 -17.20
C ARG A 66 3.36 -5.81 -17.82
N PRO A 67 4.12 -4.72 -18.00
CA PRO A 67 3.64 -3.52 -18.67
C PRO A 67 3.44 -3.77 -20.18
N VAL A 68 2.46 -3.09 -20.77
CA VAL A 68 2.05 -3.26 -22.18
C VAL A 68 2.30 -1.99 -23.00
N MET A 69 2.13 -0.79 -22.42
CA MET A 69 2.39 0.47 -23.11
C MET A 69 3.88 0.78 -23.19
N ASN A 70 4.62 0.54 -22.11
CA ASN A 70 6.07 0.70 -22.02
C ASN A 70 6.71 -0.64 -21.58
N PRO A 71 6.76 -1.68 -22.44
CA PRO A 71 7.15 -3.03 -22.04
C PRO A 71 8.60 -3.19 -21.56
N LYS A 72 9.45 -2.19 -21.84
CA LYS A 72 10.86 -2.17 -21.49
C LYS A 72 11.08 -1.13 -20.40
N LEU A 73 11.48 -1.60 -19.21
CA LEU A 73 11.85 -0.71 -18.12
C LEU A 73 13.08 0.13 -18.47
N SER A 74 13.08 1.40 -18.04
CA SER A 74 14.26 2.26 -18.13
C SER A 74 15.34 1.79 -17.15
N SER A 75 16.60 2.14 -17.41
CA SER A 75 17.70 1.84 -16.47
C SER A 75 17.49 2.50 -15.11
N PHE A 76 16.88 3.69 -15.09
CA PHE A 76 16.49 4.37 -13.86
C PHE A 76 15.43 3.58 -13.09
N CYS A 77 14.38 3.11 -13.77
CA CYS A 77 13.30 2.35 -13.15
C CYS A 77 13.81 1.04 -12.53
N THR A 78 14.63 0.27 -13.27
CA THR A 78 15.26 -0.94 -12.72
C THR A 78 16.15 -0.63 -11.53
N LYS A 79 16.96 0.44 -11.57
CA LYS A 79 17.81 0.83 -10.45
C LYS A 79 17.01 1.30 -9.22
N LEU A 80 15.90 2.01 -9.44
CA LEU A 80 15.07 2.57 -8.38
C LEU A 80 14.26 1.48 -7.66
N THR A 81 13.66 0.57 -8.43
CA THR A 81 12.75 -0.48 -7.93
C THR A 81 13.47 -1.79 -7.60
N GLY A 82 14.64 -2.03 -8.18
CA GLY A 82 15.34 -3.31 -8.09
C GLY A 82 14.75 -4.41 -8.99
N ILE A 83 13.78 -4.09 -9.85
CA ILE A 83 13.14 -5.07 -10.74
C ILE A 83 13.95 -5.23 -12.03
N ASP A 84 14.51 -6.43 -12.21
CA ASP A 84 15.21 -6.82 -13.43
C ASP A 84 14.25 -7.26 -14.53
N GLN A 85 14.53 -6.81 -15.76
CA GLN A 85 13.81 -7.29 -16.94
C GLN A 85 14.48 -8.57 -17.47
N VAL A 86 13.86 -9.72 -17.19
CA VAL A 86 14.23 -10.98 -17.85
C VAL A 86 13.75 -10.97 -19.29
N ARG A 87 14.62 -11.40 -20.21
CA ARG A 87 14.43 -11.31 -21.66
C ARG A 87 13.34 -12.26 -22.18
#